data_AF-X1KFF5-F1
#
_entry.id   AF-X1KFF5-F1
#
_cell.length_a   1.000
_cell.length_b   1.000
_cell.length_c   1.000
_cell.angle_alpha   90.00
_cell.angle_beta   90.00
_cell.angle_gamma   90.00
#
_symmetry.space_group_name_H-M   'P 1'
#
loop_
_entity.id
_entity.type
_entity.pdbx_description
1 polymer ?
#
loop_
_entity_poly.entity_id
_entity_poly.type
_entity_poly.pdbx_seq_one_letter_code
_entity_poly.pdbx_strand_id
1 'polypeptide(L)'
;SMTAWTKIVFTILLMPLVEEALFRGVILRGFLKRYSTEQAIIVSAIVFSIAHLNPWQMVSAFMGGIFLAWLMVYTRSLFTCILGHMTMNAIAFIIVSILKLQISGYSVMPTETMQFQPWWFDVMGVVLIFVGITGIIFLKKKQRYGNSQSVTHST
;
A
#
# COMPACT_ATOMS: atom_id res chain seq x y z
N SER A 1 -7.19 -1.89 -30.03
CA SER A 1 -6.91 -2.29 -28.64
C SER A 1 -5.61 -1.66 -28.20
N MET A 2 -5.51 -1.21 -26.94
CA MET A 2 -4.24 -0.74 -26.37
C MET A 2 -3.21 -1.89 -26.41
N THR A 3 -2.04 -1.65 -27.00
CA THR A 3 -0.94 -2.64 -27.04
C THR A 3 -0.43 -2.90 -25.62
N ALA A 4 0.23 -4.05 -25.39
CA ALA A 4 0.80 -4.36 -24.06
C ALA A 4 1.73 -3.24 -23.55
N TRP A 5 2.50 -2.64 -24.46
CA TRP A 5 3.38 -1.50 -24.18
C TRP A 5 2.63 -0.26 -23.70
N THR A 6 1.50 0.08 -24.31
CA THR A 6 0.69 1.22 -23.86
C THR A 6 0.14 1.02 -22.45
N LYS A 7 -0.29 -0.21 -22.10
CA LYS A 7 -0.74 -0.52 -20.73
C LYS A 7 0.38 -0.38 -19.70
N ILE A 8 1.58 -0.87 -20.03
CA ILE A 8 2.76 -0.75 -19.16
C ILE A 8 3.08 0.72 -18.87
N VAL A 9 3.21 1.54 -19.91
CA VAL A 9 3.57 2.96 -19.74
C VAL A 9 2.53 3.71 -18.91
N PHE A 10 1.24 3.50 -19.19
CA PHE A 10 0.19 4.18 -18.45
C PHE A 10 0.07 3.70 -17.00
N THR A 11 -0.08 2.40 -16.77
CA THR A 11 -0.39 1.86 -15.44
C THR A 11 0.82 1.88 -14.50
N ILE A 12 2.04 1.71 -15.02
CA ILE A 12 3.23 1.63 -14.17
C ILE A 12 3.92 2.98 -14.04
N LEU A 13 3.91 3.84 -15.07
CA LEU A 13 4.69 5.08 -15.06
C LEU A 13 3.84 6.33 -14.91
N LEU A 14 2.93 6.58 -15.86
CA LEU A 14 2.20 7.85 -15.92
C LEU A 14 1.15 7.98 -14.82
N MET A 15 0.39 6.93 -14.55
CA MET A 15 -0.70 7.03 -13.59
C MET A 15 -0.20 7.21 -12.15
N PRO A 16 0.82 6.45 -11.67
CA PRO A 16 1.40 6.69 -10.35
C PRO A 16 1.95 8.12 -10.18
N LEU A 17 2.51 8.73 -11.23
CA LEU A 17 2.98 10.11 -11.18
C LEU A 17 1.83 11.09 -10.86
N VAL A 18 0.72 10.97 -11.59
CA VAL A 18 -0.46 11.84 -11.43
C VAL A 18 -1.13 11.59 -10.08
N GLU A 19 -1.30 10.32 -9.72
CA GLU A 19 -1.90 9.92 -8.46
C GLU A 19 -1.09 10.42 -7.27
N GLU A 20 0.22 10.18 -7.21
CA GLU A 20 1.04 10.67 -6.11
C GLU A 20 1.04 12.21 -6.04
N ALA A 21 1.12 12.90 -7.18
CA ALA A 21 1.07 14.36 -7.20
C ALA A 21 -0.24 14.90 -6.57
N LEU A 22 -1.38 14.30 -6.90
CA LEU A 22 -2.68 14.69 -6.34
C LEU A 22 -2.81 14.26 -4.87
N PHE A 23 -2.67 12.97 -4.59
CA PHE A 23 -2.98 12.41 -3.28
C PHE A 23 -1.93 12.77 -2.23
N ARG A 24 -0.64 12.74 -2.56
CA ARG A 24 0.45 13.00 -1.61
C ARG A 24 0.91 14.45 -1.68
N GLY A 25 0.95 15.02 -2.88
CA GLY A 25 1.34 16.41 -3.10
C GLY A 25 0.27 17.43 -2.65
N VAL A 26 -1.01 17.13 -2.80
CA VAL A 26 -2.10 18.07 -2.50
C VAL A 26 -2.96 17.60 -1.32
N ILE A 27 -3.62 16.45 -1.44
CA ILE A 27 -4.66 16.01 -0.50
C ILE A 27 -4.06 15.74 0.89
N LEU A 28 -3.06 14.86 0.99
CA LEU A 28 -2.40 14.52 2.25
C LEU A 28 -1.78 15.76 2.92
N ARG A 29 -1.08 16.60 2.15
CA ARG A 29 -0.51 17.86 2.68
C ARG A 29 -1.60 18.81 3.19
N GLY A 30 -2.76 18.84 2.54
CA GLY A 30 -3.92 19.58 3.01
C GLY A 30 -4.45 19.05 4.35
N PHE A 31 -4.57 17.73 4.48
CA PHE A 31 -5.01 17.09 5.73
C PHE A 31 -4.02 17.26 6.88
N LEU A 32 -2.71 17.19 6.61
CA LEU A 32 -1.66 17.40 7.62
C LEU A 32 -1.70 18.82 8.23
N LYS A 33 -2.36 19.79 7.59
CA LYS A 33 -2.53 21.14 8.17
C LYS A 33 -3.69 21.23 9.17
N ARG A 34 -4.59 20.24 9.21
CA ARG A 34 -5.85 20.31 9.97
C ARG A 34 -6.08 19.14 10.93
N TYR A 35 -5.42 18.01 10.70
CA TYR A 35 -5.61 16.77 11.45
C TYR A 35 -4.29 16.24 12.00
N SER A 36 -4.35 15.28 12.93
CA SER A 36 -3.14 14.57 13.37
C SER A 36 -2.51 13.80 12.21
N THR A 37 -1.22 13.48 12.32
CA THR A 37 -0.50 12.71 11.30
C THR A 37 -1.20 11.41 10.95
N GLU A 38 -1.64 10.67 11.96
CA GLU A 38 -2.32 9.37 11.81
C GLU A 38 -3.66 9.54 11.11
N GLN A 39 -4.46 10.54 11.52
CA GLN A 39 -5.74 10.85 10.88
C GLN A 39 -5.54 11.26 9.42
N ALA A 40 -4.57 12.12 9.12
CA ALA A 40 -4.28 12.57 7.77
C ALA A 40 -3.87 11.40 6.86
N ILE A 41 -3.04 10.48 7.36
CA ILE A 41 -2.65 9.26 6.64
C ILE A 41 -3.89 8.42 6.32
N ILE A 42 -4.68 8.07 7.34
CA ILE A 42 -5.86 7.20 7.19
C ILE A 42 -6.88 7.83 6.24
N VAL A 43 -7.25 9.10 6.44
CA VAL A 43 -8.26 9.77 5.61
C VAL A 43 -7.76 9.93 4.17
N SER A 44 -6.49 10.27 3.95
CA SER A 44 -5.94 10.33 2.58
C SER A 44 -5.98 8.97 1.88
N ALA A 45 -5.72 7.88 2.61
CA ALA A 45 -5.74 6.52 2.08
C ALA A 45 -7.17 6.07 1.75
N ILE A 46 -8.18 6.44 2.55
CA ILE A 46 -9.59 6.19 2.24
C ILE A 46 -9.97 6.89 0.93
N VAL A 47 -9.64 8.18 0.80
CA VAL A 47 -9.95 8.96 -0.41
C VAL A 47 -9.26 8.37 -1.64
N PHE A 48 -7.99 7.95 -1.50
CA PHE A 48 -7.24 7.25 -2.55
C PHE A 48 -7.91 5.92 -2.97
N SER A 49 -8.29 5.10 -2.00
CA SER A 49 -8.97 3.82 -2.25
C SER A 49 -10.30 3.98 -2.97
N ILE A 50 -11.13 4.94 -2.54
CA ILE A 50 -12.42 5.23 -3.18
C ILE A 50 -12.23 5.72 -4.62
N ALA A 51 -11.19 6.50 -4.89
CA ALA A 51 -10.90 7.02 -6.22
C ALA A 51 -10.56 5.94 -7.26
N HIS A 52 -10.24 4.71 -6.84
CA HIS A 52 -10.03 3.58 -7.75
C HIS A 52 -11.32 3.06 -8.38
N LEU A 53 -12.48 3.39 -7.80
CA LEU A 53 -13.83 3.01 -8.30
C LEU A 53 -13.97 1.51 -8.63
N ASN A 54 -13.18 0.68 -7.96
CA ASN A 54 -13.15 -0.75 -8.14
C ASN A 54 -13.18 -1.42 -6.76
N PRO A 55 -14.31 -2.00 -6.35
CA PRO A 55 -14.46 -2.63 -5.03
C PRO A 55 -13.38 -3.68 -4.73
N TRP A 56 -12.89 -4.38 -5.76
CA TRP A 56 -11.88 -5.42 -5.64
C TRP A 56 -10.48 -4.88 -5.39
N GLN A 57 -10.21 -3.65 -5.85
CA GLN A 57 -8.95 -2.97 -5.60
C GLN A 57 -9.01 -2.08 -4.35
N MET A 58 -10.19 -1.81 -3.78
CA MET A 58 -10.31 -0.89 -2.66
C MET A 58 -9.44 -1.28 -1.47
N VAL A 59 -9.41 -2.57 -1.09
CA VAL A 59 -8.63 -3.03 0.07
C VAL A 59 -7.13 -2.88 -0.18
N SER A 60 -6.64 -3.36 -1.33
CA SER A 60 -5.22 -3.25 -1.68
C SER A 60 -4.79 -1.79 -1.89
N ALA A 61 -5.63 -0.97 -2.53
CA ALA A 61 -5.41 0.46 -2.70
C ALA A 61 -5.43 1.20 -1.35
N PHE A 62 -6.26 0.80 -0.40
CA PHE A 62 -6.27 1.39 0.94
C PHE A 62 -4.97 1.08 1.70
N MET A 63 -4.52 -0.18 1.67
CA MET A 63 -3.27 -0.57 2.34
C MET A 63 -2.04 0.08 1.69
N GLY A 64 -1.94 0.08 0.36
CA GLY A 64 -0.92 0.83 -0.37
C GLY A 64 -1.03 2.34 -0.12
N GLY A 65 -2.26 2.82 -0.02
CA GLY A 65 -2.66 4.16 0.39
C GLY A 65 -1.97 4.62 1.66
N ILE A 66 -2.14 3.84 2.73
CA ILE A 66 -1.53 4.04 4.05
C ILE A 66 -0.01 4.01 3.93
N PHE A 67 0.55 2.99 3.27
CA PHE A 67 2.00 2.82 3.15
C PHE A 67 2.66 4.03 2.49
N LEU A 68 2.14 4.47 1.33
CA LEU A 68 2.69 5.61 0.59
C LEU A 68 2.46 6.94 1.32
N ALA A 69 1.33 7.10 2.02
CA ALA A 69 1.10 8.29 2.83
C ALA A 69 2.06 8.36 4.04
N TRP A 70 2.29 7.23 4.71
CA TRP A 70 3.31 7.10 5.75
C TRP A 70 4.72 7.38 5.20
N LEU A 71 5.04 6.83 4.03
CA LEU A 71 6.31 7.05 3.35
C LEU A 71 6.53 8.53 3.03
N MET A 72 5.48 9.25 2.58
CA MET A 72 5.52 10.69 2.35
C MET A 72 5.79 11.47 3.63
N VAL A 73 5.14 11.11 4.74
CA VAL A 73 5.36 11.77 6.04
C VAL A 73 6.78 11.53 6.55
N TYR A 74 7.29 10.31 6.42
CA TYR A 74 8.60 9.91 6.91
C TYR A 74 9.73 10.51 6.07
N THR A 75 9.66 10.38 4.75
CA THR A 75 10.73 10.80 3.83
C THR A 75 10.61 12.25 3.37
N ARG A 76 9.41 12.84 3.48
CA ARG A 76 9.07 14.17 2.94
C ARG A 76 9.34 14.32 1.44
N SER A 77 9.43 13.20 0.72
CA SER A 77 9.83 13.14 -0.68
C SER A 77 8.70 12.58 -1.53
N LEU A 78 8.17 13.42 -2.42
CA LEU A 78 7.18 12.99 -3.40
C LEU A 78 7.78 11.98 -4.38
N PHE A 79 9.05 12.17 -4.75
CA PHE A 79 9.77 11.25 -5.64
C PHE A 79 9.86 9.84 -5.06
N THR A 80 10.10 9.72 -3.75
CA THR A 80 10.15 8.41 -3.08
C THR A 80 8.79 7.71 -3.09
N CYS A 81 7.69 8.47 -2.98
CA CYS A 81 6.34 7.92 -3.09
C CYS A 81 6.04 7.48 -4.52
N ILE A 82 6.40 8.28 -5.52
CA ILE A 82 6.24 7.94 -6.95
C ILE A 82 6.98 6.64 -7.24
N LEU A 83 8.26 6.55 -6.87
CA LEU A 83 9.06 5.34 -7.11
C LEU A 83 8.50 4.12 -6.37
N GLY A 84 8.05 4.29 -5.12
CA GLY A 84 7.39 3.24 -4.36
C GLY A 84 6.12 2.74 -5.04
N HIS A 85 5.28 3.65 -5.53
CA HIS A 85 4.05 3.30 -6.22
C HIS A 85 4.32 2.64 -7.58
N MET A 86 5.25 3.17 -8.39
CA MET A 86 5.70 2.52 -9.62
C MET A 86 6.21 1.10 -9.37
N THR A 87 6.95 0.89 -8.28
CA THR A 87 7.45 -0.42 -7.87
C THR A 87 6.31 -1.38 -7.51
N MET A 88 5.33 -0.92 -6.74
CA MET A 88 4.15 -1.73 -6.40
C MET A 88 3.37 -2.15 -7.67
N ASN A 89 3.16 -1.22 -8.61
CA ASN A 89 2.46 -1.52 -9.86
C ASN A 89 3.29 -2.45 -10.77
N ALA A 90 4.60 -2.28 -10.81
CA ALA A 90 5.49 -3.19 -11.54
C ALA A 90 5.45 -4.61 -10.97
N ILE A 91 5.49 -4.77 -9.65
CA ILE A 91 5.37 -6.08 -8.99
C ILE A 91 4.02 -6.72 -9.32
N ALA A 92 2.92 -5.98 -9.20
CA ALA A 92 1.59 -6.47 -9.54
C ALA A 92 1.52 -6.92 -11.02
N PHE A 93 2.09 -6.13 -11.93
CA PHE A 93 2.17 -6.46 -13.34
C PHE A 93 2.98 -7.73 -13.60
N ILE A 94 4.14 -7.90 -12.96
CA ILE A 94 4.98 -9.10 -13.08
C ILE A 94 4.22 -10.35 -12.61
N ILE A 95 3.57 -10.28 -11.45
CA ILE A 95 2.80 -11.40 -10.88
C ILE A 95 1.70 -11.86 -11.84
N VAL A 96 0.90 -10.91 -12.35
CA VAL A 96 -0.27 -11.23 -13.17
C VAL A 96 0.11 -11.57 -14.62
N SER A 97 1.04 -10.83 -15.22
CA SER A 97 1.31 -10.91 -16.66
C SER A 97 2.47 -11.83 -17.01
N ILE A 98 3.51 -11.89 -16.17
CA ILE A 98 4.72 -12.68 -16.42
C ILE A 98 4.60 -14.04 -15.74
N LEU A 99 4.34 -14.05 -14.43
CA LEU A 99 4.22 -15.28 -13.65
C LEU A 99 2.87 -15.98 -13.85
N LYS A 100 1.90 -15.28 -14.47
CA LYS A 100 0.54 -15.79 -14.76
C LYS A 100 -0.17 -16.31 -13.50
N LEU A 101 0.18 -15.79 -12.33
CA LEU A 101 -0.49 -16.12 -11.08
C LEU A 101 -1.78 -15.30 -11.02
N GLN A 102 -2.89 -15.98 -11.29
CA GLN A 102 -4.19 -15.37 -11.38
C GLN A 102 -5.11 -15.87 -10.27
N ILE A 103 -5.76 -14.93 -9.60
CA ILE A 103 -6.77 -15.16 -8.57
C ILE A 103 -8.10 -14.68 -9.13
N SER A 104 -9.07 -15.59 -9.28
CA SER A 104 -10.42 -15.25 -9.75
C SER A 104 -11.07 -14.24 -8.80
N GLY A 105 -11.72 -13.21 -9.35
CA GLY A 105 -12.32 -12.14 -8.55
C GLY A 105 -11.35 -11.09 -8.01
N TYR A 106 -10.04 -11.25 -8.24
CA TYR A 106 -9.02 -10.26 -7.87
C TYR A 106 -8.20 -9.77 -9.08
N SER A 107 -7.46 -10.67 -9.74
CA SER A 107 -6.63 -10.32 -10.92
C SER A 107 -7.35 -10.54 -12.25
N VAL A 108 -8.44 -11.31 -12.24
CA VAL A 108 -9.29 -11.58 -13.40
C VAL A 108 -10.72 -11.26 -13.01
N MET A 109 -11.30 -10.26 -13.66
CA MET A 109 -12.68 -9.83 -13.43
C MET A 109 -13.61 -10.55 -14.41
N PRO A 110 -14.55 -11.38 -13.95
CA PRO A 110 -15.56 -11.95 -14.83
C PRO A 110 -16.49 -10.85 -15.33
N THR A 111 -16.81 -10.86 -16.63
CA THR A 111 -17.66 -9.85 -17.28
C THR A 111 -19.14 -9.99 -16.97
N GLU A 112 -19.58 -11.14 -16.45
CA GLU A 112 -21.02 -11.44 -16.32
C GLU A 112 -21.52 -11.62 -14.89
N THR A 113 -20.63 -11.93 -13.94
CA THR A 113 -21.03 -12.18 -12.55
C THR A 113 -20.06 -11.50 -11.60
N MET A 114 -20.60 -10.84 -10.58
CA MET A 114 -19.82 -10.38 -9.43
C MET A 114 -19.24 -11.61 -8.73
N GLN A 115 -17.94 -11.87 -8.93
CA GLN A 115 -17.21 -12.90 -8.19
C GLN A 115 -16.26 -12.23 -7.21
N PHE A 116 -16.42 -12.59 -5.94
CA PHE A 116 -15.47 -12.22 -4.90
C PHE A 116 -14.23 -13.08 -5.01
N GLN A 117 -13.10 -12.54 -4.56
CA GLN A 117 -11.90 -13.34 -4.35
C GLN A 117 -12.17 -14.47 -3.34
N PRO A 118 -11.44 -15.60 -3.41
CA PRO A 118 -11.62 -16.70 -2.47
C PRO A 118 -11.34 -16.26 -1.03
N TRP A 119 -12.16 -16.70 -0.08
CA TRP A 119 -12.04 -16.36 1.34
C TRP A 119 -10.66 -16.67 1.95
N TRP A 120 -9.97 -17.70 1.44
CA TRP A 120 -8.64 -18.08 1.93
C TRP A 120 -7.60 -16.98 1.68
N PHE A 121 -7.80 -16.18 0.63
CA PHE A 121 -6.92 -15.06 0.29
C PHE A 121 -7.05 -13.95 1.33
N ASP A 122 -8.28 -13.63 1.75
CA ASP A 122 -8.53 -12.68 2.83
C ASP A 122 -7.95 -13.15 4.16
N VAL A 123 -8.15 -14.44 4.49
CA VAL A 123 -7.59 -15.05 5.71
C VAL A 123 -6.06 -14.97 5.70
N MET A 124 -5.42 -15.28 4.57
CA MET A 124 -3.97 -15.15 4.43
C MET A 124 -3.50 -13.71 4.68
N GLY A 125 -4.22 -12.71 4.15
CA GLY A 125 -3.93 -11.30 4.41
C GLY A 125 -4.03 -10.92 5.89
N VAL A 126 -5.10 -11.34 6.57
CA VAL A 126 -5.29 -11.10 8.01
C VAL A 126 -4.20 -11.77 8.84
N VAL A 127 -3.83 -13.00 8.51
CA VAL A 127 -2.75 -13.74 9.19
C VAL A 127 -1.42 -13.01 9.03
N LEU A 128 -1.08 -12.54 7.82
CA LEU A 128 0.16 -11.79 7.58
C LEU A 128 0.21 -10.49 8.39
N ILE A 129 -0.91 -9.76 8.49
CA ILE A 129 -1.01 -8.56 9.33
C ILE A 129 -0.77 -8.92 10.80
N PHE A 130 -1.42 -9.98 11.30
CA PHE A 130 -1.27 -10.42 12.68
C PHE A 130 0.17 -10.85 13.01
N VAL A 131 0.79 -11.64 12.13
CA VAL A 131 2.19 -12.05 12.25
C VAL A 131 3.13 -10.83 12.20
N GLY A 132 2.87 -9.86 11.31
CA GLY A 132 3.63 -8.63 11.23
C GLY A 132 3.55 -7.79 12.51
N ILE A 133 2.35 -7.59 13.06
CA ILE A 133 2.13 -6.82 14.30
C ILE A 133 2.82 -7.52 15.48
N THR A 134 2.61 -8.83 15.64
CA THR A 134 3.23 -9.61 16.73
C THR A 134 4.75 -9.62 16.63
N GLY A 135 5.30 -9.73 15.41
CA GLY A 135 6.74 -9.60 15.15
C GLY A 135 7.29 -8.24 15.57
N ILE A 136 6.63 -7.14 15.21
CA ILE A 136 7.04 -5.78 15.62
C ILE A 136 7.02 -5.63 17.14
N ILE A 137 5.98 -6.12 17.82
CA ILE A 137 5.87 -6.06 19.28
C ILE A 137 7.01 -6.85 19.93
N PHE A 138 7.29 -8.06 19.43
CA PHE A 138 8.37 -8.90 19.91
C PHE A 138 9.74 -8.22 19.76
N LEU A 139 10.02 -7.63 18.59
CA LEU A 139 11.27 -6.91 18.34
C LEU A 139 11.42 -5.70 19.26
N LYS A 140 10.35 -4.92 19.48
CA LYS A 140 10.35 -3.80 20.43
C LYS A 140 10.60 -4.27 21.87
N LYS A 141 9.99 -5.39 22.28
CA LYS A 141 10.21 -5.98 23.62
C LYS A 141 11.67 -6.43 23.78
N LYS A 142 12.24 -7.08 22.76
CA LYS A 142 13.64 -7.51 22.73
C LYS A 142 14.60 -6.31 22.82
N GLN A 143 14.35 -5.24 22.07
CA GLN A 143 15.16 -4.01 22.10
C GLN A 143 15.10 -3.32 23.46
N ARG A 144 13.91 -3.22 24.08
CA ARG A 144 13.76 -2.67 25.45
C ARG A 144 14.53 -3.49 26.47
N TYR A 145 14.45 -4.82 26.40
CA TYR A 145 15.18 -5.71 27.30
C TYR A 145 16.70 -5.56 27.16
N GLY A 146 17.20 -5.48 25.92
CA GLY A 146 18.63 -5.24 25.64
C GLY A 146 19.12 -3.90 26.21
N ASN A 147 18.35 -2.82 26.03
CA ASN A 147 18.70 -1.50 26.58
C ASN A 147 18.68 -1.47 28.11
N SER A 148 17.79 -2.22 28.78
CA SER A 148 17.76 -2.30 30.24
C SER A 148 19.01 -2.99 30.81
N GLN A 149 19.49 -4.06 30.18
CA GLN A 149 20.69 -4.80 30.61
C GLN A 149 22.00 -4.00 30.39
N SER A 150 22.09 -3.22 29.32
CA SER A 150 23.27 -2.36 29.08
C SER A 150 23.40 -1.25 30.12
N VAL A 151 22.29 -0.73 30.66
CA VAL A 151 22.30 0.32 31.69
C VAL A 151 22.76 -0.23 33.05
N THR A 152 22.41 -1.48 33.39
CA THR A 152 22.75 -2.10 34.68
C THR A 152 24.21 -2.56 34.80
N HIS A 153 24.92 -2.73 33.69
CA HIS A 153 26.34 -3.14 33.69
C HIS A 153 27.33 -1.95 33.59
N SER A 154 26.84 -0.74 33.34
CA SER A 154 27.64 0.49 33.25
C SER A 154 27.67 1.32 34.54
N THR A 155 27.06 0.83 35.63
CA THR A 155 27.05 1.44 36.98
C THR A 155 27.84 0.58 37.95
#